data_AF-A0A5N6TXY3-F1
#
_entry.id   AF-A0A5N6TXY3-F1
#
_cell.length_a   1.000
_cell.length_b   1.000
_cell.length_c   1.000
_cell.angle_alpha   90.00
_cell.angle_beta   90.00
_cell.angle_gamma   90.00
#
_symmetry.space_group_name_H-M   'P 1'
#
loop_
_entity.id
_entity.type
_entity.pdbx_description
1 polymer ?
#
loop_
_entity_poly.entity_id
_entity_poly.type
_entity_poly.pdbx_seq_one_letter_code
_entity_poly.pdbx_strand_id
1 'polypeptide(L)'
;MAQPGSLIHTFPRFKIRGVYLYFHIVPADDCLFNMYEVDHSPSGLPYPKLESFAQSLLDTQRRVELEDLIDGMDLTEEWGEEHLNLDKTTDVAYAKQKNEKVLASVPPGENPMTYSGVPARPTPLREIWQYHVRGKQRRISLELPVEYFATRFHAYGRGDPRLDTTRTYV
;
A
#
# COMPACT_ATOMS: atom_id res chain seq x y z
N MET A 1 10.90 -12.57 -11.74
CA MET A 1 12.10 -12.23 -10.95
C MET A 1 11.70 -12.13 -9.49
N ALA A 2 12.57 -12.52 -8.55
CA ALA A 2 12.34 -12.24 -7.15
C ALA A 2 12.19 -10.72 -6.96
N GLN A 3 11.34 -10.30 -6.04
CA GLN A 3 11.24 -8.91 -5.59
C GLN A 3 11.79 -8.85 -4.15
N PRO A 4 13.10 -8.65 -3.95
CA PRO A 4 13.68 -8.90 -2.63
C PRO A 4 13.24 -7.87 -1.59
N GLY A 5 12.97 -6.63 -2.02
CA GLY A 5 12.41 -5.59 -1.13
C GLY A 5 11.05 -5.94 -0.51
N SER A 6 10.22 -6.74 -1.19
CA SER A 6 8.94 -7.19 -0.62
C SER A 6 9.09 -8.42 0.30
N LEU A 7 10.19 -9.16 0.18
CA LEU A 7 10.40 -10.49 0.76
C LEU A 7 9.39 -11.54 0.32
N ILE A 8 8.52 -11.27 -0.66
CA ILE A 8 7.43 -12.18 -1.03
C ILE A 8 7.92 -13.58 -1.46
N HIS A 9 9.14 -13.65 -1.97
CA HIS A 9 9.81 -14.87 -2.40
C HIS A 9 10.27 -15.77 -1.23
N THR A 10 10.33 -15.26 0.00
CA THR A 10 10.69 -16.02 1.20
C THR A 10 9.46 -16.60 1.91
N PHE A 11 8.25 -16.22 1.49
CA PHE A 11 7.01 -16.61 2.14
C PHE A 11 6.29 -17.75 1.41
N PRO A 12 5.58 -18.63 2.14
CA PRO A 12 4.74 -19.65 1.53
C PRO A 12 3.70 -19.03 0.60
N ARG A 13 3.69 -19.49 -0.66
CA ARG A 13 2.71 -19.11 -1.67
C ARG A 13 1.73 -20.25 -1.89
N PHE A 14 0.45 -19.97 -1.78
CA PHE A 14 -0.64 -20.91 -1.99
C PHE A 14 -1.39 -20.58 -3.29
N LYS A 15 -1.88 -21.62 -3.97
CA LYS A 15 -2.73 -21.51 -5.15
C LYS A 15 -4.05 -22.23 -4.89
N ILE A 16 -5.17 -21.57 -5.17
CA ILE A 16 -6.47 -22.23 -5.15
C ILE A 16 -6.57 -23.14 -6.37
N ARG A 17 -6.91 -24.43 -6.17
CA ARG A 17 -7.11 -25.36 -7.29
C ARG A 17 -8.30 -24.92 -8.14
N GLY A 18 -8.12 -24.93 -9.46
CA GLY A 18 -9.17 -24.57 -10.41
C GLY A 18 -9.45 -23.08 -10.57
N VAL A 19 -8.77 -22.19 -9.82
CA VAL A 19 -8.92 -20.74 -9.92
C VAL A 19 -7.55 -20.09 -10.15
N TYR A 20 -7.49 -19.05 -10.97
CA TYR A 20 -6.27 -18.27 -11.18
C TYR A 20 -6.05 -17.25 -10.04
N LEU A 21 -5.95 -17.74 -8.81
CA LEU A 21 -5.78 -16.93 -7.60
C LEU A 21 -4.65 -17.50 -6.72
N TYR A 22 -3.78 -16.61 -6.26
CA TYR A 22 -2.66 -16.92 -5.38
C TYR A 22 -2.68 -16.01 -4.15
N PHE A 23 -2.30 -16.55 -2.99
CA PHE A 23 -2.11 -15.75 -1.79
C PHE A 23 -0.82 -16.17 -1.07
N HIS A 24 -0.25 -15.24 -0.32
CA HIS A 24 0.93 -15.48 0.51
C HIS A 24 0.52 -15.37 1.98
N ILE A 25 1.08 -16.24 2.82
CA ILE A 25 0.98 -16.07 4.26
C ILE A 25 2.25 -15.36 4.70
N VAL A 26 2.10 -14.14 5.21
CA VAL A 26 3.21 -13.26 5.61
C VAL A 26 3.17 -13.02 7.12
N PRO A 27 4.33 -12.83 7.77
CA PRO A 27 4.37 -12.42 9.18
C PRO A 27 3.64 -11.09 9.39
N ALA A 28 2.88 -10.96 10.48
CA ALA A 28 2.16 -9.73 10.82
C ALA A 28 3.10 -8.51 10.93
N ASP A 29 4.30 -8.70 11.47
CA ASP A 29 5.33 -7.67 11.62
C ASP A 29 5.81 -7.09 10.27
N ASP A 30 5.62 -7.81 9.15
CA ASP A 30 5.99 -7.33 7.81
C ASP A 30 4.92 -6.40 7.19
N CYS A 31 3.73 -6.38 7.78
CA CYS A 31 2.56 -5.64 7.32
C CYS A 31 2.23 -4.42 8.19
N LEU A 32 2.63 -4.35 9.47
CA LEU A 32 2.40 -3.23 10.40
C LEU A 32 0.98 -2.61 10.36
N PHE A 33 -0.08 -3.41 10.46
CA PHE A 33 -1.43 -2.88 10.74
C PHE A 33 -2.15 -3.75 11.77
N ASN A 34 -3.13 -3.17 12.45
CA ASN A 34 -3.90 -3.85 13.47
C ASN A 34 -4.79 -4.95 12.84
N MET A 35 -4.40 -6.21 13.02
CA MET A 35 -5.15 -7.37 12.51
C MET A 35 -6.48 -7.63 13.22
N TYR A 36 -6.76 -6.93 14.32
CA TYR A 36 -8.00 -7.10 15.10
C TYR A 36 -9.07 -6.06 14.76
N GLU A 37 -8.70 -4.97 14.08
CA GLU A 37 -9.63 -3.94 13.62
C GLU A 37 -9.83 -4.06 12.11
N VAL A 38 -10.73 -4.98 11.73
CA VAL A 38 -11.02 -5.31 10.34
C VAL A 38 -12.47 -4.96 9.98
N ASP A 39 -12.63 -4.47 8.76
CA ASP A 39 -13.91 -4.44 8.07
C ASP A 39 -14.10 -5.74 7.29
N HIS A 40 -15.33 -5.98 6.83
CA HIS A 40 -15.67 -7.17 6.07
C HIS A 40 -16.26 -6.78 4.72
N SER A 41 -15.86 -7.50 3.68
CA SER A 41 -16.54 -7.37 2.39
C SER A 41 -17.96 -7.91 2.50
N PRO A 42 -18.83 -7.63 1.53
CA PRO A 42 -20.16 -8.26 1.49
C PRO A 42 -20.13 -9.79 1.38
N SER A 43 -19.02 -10.36 0.91
CA SER A 43 -18.75 -11.80 0.93
C SER A 43 -18.10 -12.30 2.23
N GLY A 44 -17.90 -11.43 3.22
CA GLY A 44 -17.31 -11.76 4.52
C GLY A 44 -15.78 -11.81 4.55
N LEU A 45 -15.09 -11.36 3.50
CA LEU A 45 -13.63 -11.32 3.48
C LEU A 45 -13.13 -10.21 4.40
N PRO A 46 -12.32 -10.50 5.43
CA PRO A 46 -11.79 -9.48 6.32
C PRO A 46 -10.72 -8.65 5.59
N TYR A 47 -10.74 -7.34 5.80
CA TYR A 47 -9.71 -6.42 5.32
C TYR A 47 -9.50 -5.29 6.34
N PRO A 48 -8.31 -4.68 6.40
CA PRO A 48 -8.06 -3.61 7.36
C PRO A 48 -8.97 -2.40 7.10
N LYS A 49 -9.37 -1.70 8.16
CA LYS A 49 -9.99 -0.38 8.03
C LYS A 49 -9.11 0.53 7.17
N LEU A 50 -9.75 1.40 6.38
CA LEU A 50 -9.07 2.26 5.42
C LEU A 50 -7.96 3.11 6.06
N GLU A 51 -8.25 3.70 7.23
CA GLU A 51 -7.33 4.54 7.99
C GLU A 51 -6.13 3.75 8.51
N SER A 52 -6.39 2.58 9.09
CA SER A 52 -5.35 1.68 9.59
C SER A 52 -4.45 1.20 8.46
N PHE A 53 -5.02 0.91 7.29
CA PHE A 53 -4.26 0.50 6.12
C PHE A 53 -3.43 1.66 5.56
N ALA A 54 -4.02 2.85 5.37
CA ALA A 54 -3.31 4.03 4.89
C ALA A 54 -2.15 4.44 5.83
N GLN A 55 -2.39 4.44 7.14
CA GLN A 55 -1.37 4.74 8.15
C GLN A 55 -0.22 3.74 8.09
N SER A 56 -0.52 2.45 7.95
CA SER A 56 0.46 1.39 7.82
C SER A 56 1.35 1.57 6.58
N LEU A 57 0.75 1.90 5.42
CA LEU A 57 1.51 2.15 4.19
C LEU A 57 2.44 3.36 4.31
N LEU A 58 2.01 4.41 5.03
CA LEU A 58 2.84 5.57 5.37
C LEU A 58 4.00 5.20 6.29
N ASP A 59 3.70 4.52 7.41
CA ASP A 59 4.69 4.14 8.42
C ASP A 59 5.77 3.23 7.84
N THR A 60 5.36 2.29 6.99
CA THR A 60 6.23 1.31 6.30
C THR A 60 6.85 1.85 5.01
N GLN A 61 6.49 3.05 4.58
CA GLN A 61 6.91 3.68 3.32
C GLN A 61 6.66 2.80 2.08
N ARG A 62 5.53 2.07 2.06
CA ARG A 62 5.03 1.33 0.88
C ARG A 62 4.38 2.29 -0.11
N ARG A 63 5.21 3.11 -0.75
CA ARG A 63 4.79 4.28 -1.53
C ARG A 63 3.92 3.92 -2.74
N VAL A 64 4.22 2.81 -3.41
CA VAL A 64 3.45 2.38 -4.60
C VAL A 64 2.04 1.96 -4.18
N GLU A 65 1.94 1.13 -3.15
CA GLU A 65 0.64 0.71 -2.60
C GLU A 65 -0.14 1.89 -2.00
N LEU A 66 0.56 2.87 -1.40
CA LEU A 66 -0.06 4.11 -0.91
C LEU A 66 -0.65 4.93 -2.06
N GLU A 67 0.06 5.06 -3.17
CA GLU A 67 -0.43 5.74 -4.37
C GLU A 67 -1.65 5.05 -4.96
N ASP A 68 -1.61 3.72 -5.07
CA ASP A 68 -2.74 2.94 -5.57
C ASP A 68 -3.97 3.08 -4.66
N LEU A 69 -3.78 3.12 -3.33
CA LEU A 69 -4.86 3.35 -2.37
C LEU A 69 -5.43 4.77 -2.49
N ILE A 70 -4.57 5.80 -2.54
CA ILE A 70 -4.97 7.20 -2.70
C ILE A 70 -5.76 7.39 -3.99
N ASP A 71 -5.32 6.79 -5.09
CA ASP A 71 -5.98 6.91 -6.37
C ASP A 71 -7.29 6.13 -6.41
N GLY A 72 -7.32 4.91 -5.86
CA GLY A 72 -8.49 4.03 -5.86
C GLY A 72 -9.63 4.55 -5.00
N MET A 73 -9.30 5.21 -3.89
CA MET A 73 -10.29 5.78 -2.94
C MET A 73 -10.46 7.30 -3.09
N ASP A 74 -9.73 7.91 -4.02
CA ASP A 74 -9.67 9.37 -4.24
C ASP A 74 -9.41 10.19 -2.96
N LEU A 75 -8.49 9.73 -2.11
CA LEU A 75 -8.22 10.33 -0.79
C LEU A 75 -7.64 11.74 -0.90
N THR A 76 -8.15 12.70 -0.12
CA THR A 76 -7.71 14.11 -0.16
C THR A 76 -6.70 14.43 0.94
N GLU A 77 -6.09 15.62 0.89
CA GLU A 77 -5.17 16.05 1.93
C GLU A 77 -5.90 16.15 3.27
N GLU A 78 -7.07 16.78 3.25
CA GLU A 78 -7.95 16.99 4.41
C GLU A 78 -8.37 15.66 5.04
N TRP A 79 -8.68 14.66 4.21
CA TRP A 79 -8.99 13.33 4.71
C TRP A 79 -7.83 12.75 5.52
N GLY A 80 -6.59 12.90 5.06
CA GLY A 80 -5.44 12.43 5.82
C GLY A 80 -5.20 13.22 7.11
N GLU A 81 -5.47 14.53 7.11
CA GLU A 81 -5.38 15.37 8.32
C GLU A 81 -6.39 14.96 9.40
N GLU A 82 -7.59 14.55 8.99
CA GLU A 82 -8.65 14.15 9.91
C GLU A 82 -8.45 12.72 10.45
N HIS A 83 -7.90 11.80 9.63
CA HIS A 83 -7.94 10.37 9.94
C HIS A 83 -6.57 9.73 10.20
N LEU A 84 -5.46 10.41 9.88
CA LEU A 84 -4.11 9.84 10.00
C LEU A 84 -3.29 10.58 11.06
N ASN A 85 -2.39 9.85 11.71
CA ASN A 85 -1.40 10.45 12.61
C ASN A 85 -0.20 10.95 11.79
N LEU A 86 -0.32 12.19 11.28
CA LEU A 86 0.68 12.83 10.43
C LEU A 86 1.76 13.60 11.21
N ASP A 87 1.58 13.81 12.51
CA ASP A 87 2.50 14.55 13.40
C ASP A 87 3.71 13.72 13.89
N LYS A 88 3.99 12.62 13.21
CA LYS A 88 5.13 11.74 13.47
C LYS A 88 6.00 11.58 12.23
N THR A 89 7.07 10.82 12.40
CA THR A 89 7.97 10.42 11.31
C THR A 89 7.79 8.94 10.99
N THR A 90 8.26 8.52 9.81
CA THR A 90 8.34 7.12 9.38
C THR A 90 8.96 6.20 10.44
N ASP A 91 8.53 4.95 10.50
CA ASP A 91 9.07 3.98 11.46
C ASP A 91 10.48 3.51 11.05
N VAL A 92 11.49 4.12 11.67
CA VAL A 92 12.90 3.80 11.45
C VAL A 92 13.28 2.42 11.97
N ALA A 93 12.62 1.95 13.03
CA ALA A 93 12.90 0.64 13.61
C ALA A 93 12.43 -0.47 12.65
N TYR A 94 11.22 -0.32 12.12
CA TYR A 94 10.71 -1.18 11.05
C TYR A 94 11.64 -1.16 9.84
N ALA A 95 12.03 0.03 9.35
CA ALA A 95 12.87 0.15 8.17
C ALA A 95 14.20 -0.62 8.33
N LYS A 96 14.85 -0.51 9.50
CA LYS A 96 16.07 -1.26 9.82
C LYS A 96 15.82 -2.77 9.83
N GLN A 97 14.79 -3.23 10.55
CA GLN A 97 14.46 -4.65 10.63
C GLN A 97 14.11 -5.25 9.27
N LYS A 98 13.34 -4.53 8.44
CA LYS A 98 13.01 -4.96 7.08
C LYS A 98 14.26 -5.06 6.22
N ASN A 99 15.15 -4.07 6.28
CA ASN A 99 16.40 -4.08 5.52
C ASN A 99 17.32 -5.23 5.93
N GLU A 100 17.41 -5.57 7.22
CA GLU A 100 18.14 -6.75 7.69
C GLU A 100 17.58 -8.05 7.08
N LYS A 101 16.25 -8.21 7.08
CA LYS A 101 15.59 -9.35 6.44
C LYS A 101 15.85 -9.39 4.93
N VAL A 102 15.83 -8.25 4.24
CA VAL A 102 16.14 -8.15 2.81
C VAL A 102 17.58 -8.62 2.55
N LEU A 103 18.54 -8.11 3.31
CA LEU A 103 19.95 -8.52 3.19
C LEU A 103 20.14 -10.02 3.45
N ALA A 104 19.44 -10.58 4.43
CA ALA A 104 19.49 -12.02 4.71
C ALA A 104 18.84 -12.88 3.61
N SER A 105 17.95 -12.32 2.80
CA SER A 105 17.30 -13.02 1.68
C SER A 105 18.11 -13.02 0.38
N VAL A 106 19.21 -12.26 0.32
CA VAL A 106 20.05 -12.13 -0.88
C VAL A 106 20.75 -13.46 -1.18
N PRO A 107 20.58 -14.02 -2.39
CA PRO A 107 21.31 -15.23 -2.79
C PRO A 107 22.83 -15.02 -2.78
N PRO A 108 23.62 -16.06 -2.45
CA PRO A 108 25.07 -15.98 -2.52
C PRO A 108 25.55 -15.57 -3.92
N GLY A 109 26.41 -14.55 -3.98
CA GLY A 109 26.98 -14.04 -5.23
C GLY A 109 26.20 -12.88 -5.88
N GLU A 110 25.04 -12.51 -5.35
CA GLU A 110 24.35 -11.28 -5.76
C GLU A 110 24.80 -10.07 -4.95
N ASN A 111 24.78 -8.88 -5.57
CA ASN A 111 25.18 -7.64 -4.90
C ASN A 111 24.02 -7.10 -4.05
N PRO A 112 24.14 -6.99 -2.72
CA PRO A 112 23.06 -6.48 -1.87
C PRO A 112 22.58 -5.06 -2.24
N MET A 113 23.41 -4.27 -2.90
CA MET A 113 23.06 -2.91 -3.36
C MET A 113 22.09 -2.90 -4.54
N THR A 114 21.85 -4.03 -5.22
CA THR A 114 20.84 -4.09 -6.30
C THR A 114 19.41 -4.21 -5.77
N TYR A 115 19.21 -4.33 -4.46
CA TYR A 115 17.89 -4.44 -3.86
C TYR A 115 17.50 -3.13 -3.18
N SER A 116 16.33 -2.63 -3.56
CA SER A 116 15.74 -1.45 -2.93
C SER A 116 15.25 -1.81 -1.52
N GLY A 117 15.93 -1.28 -0.50
CA GLY A 117 15.48 -1.32 0.89
C GLY A 117 14.50 -0.19 1.23
N VAL A 118 13.99 -0.22 2.45
CA VAL A 118 13.16 0.87 3.01
C VAL A 118 14.09 1.97 3.55
N PRO A 119 13.89 3.26 3.20
CA PRO A 119 14.72 4.33 3.73
C PRO A 119 14.65 4.41 5.26
N ALA A 120 15.80 4.26 5.92
CA ALA A 120 15.90 4.30 7.40
C ALA A 120 16.15 5.73 7.96
N ARG A 121 15.94 6.76 7.13
CA ARG A 121 16.00 8.16 7.56
C ARG A 121 14.60 8.59 8.03
N PRO A 122 14.44 9.17 9.24
CA PRO A 122 13.17 9.73 9.67
C PRO A 122 12.71 10.78 8.66
N THR A 123 11.50 10.59 8.12
CA THR A 123 10.85 11.53 7.21
C THR A 123 9.48 11.90 7.78
N PRO A 124 9.09 13.18 7.82
CA PRO A 124 7.76 13.58 8.30
C PRO A 124 6.64 12.93 7.48
N LEU A 125 5.69 12.26 8.13
CA LEU A 125 4.62 11.55 7.41
C LEU A 125 3.70 12.49 6.65
N ARG A 126 3.45 13.67 7.23
CA ARG A 126 2.72 14.76 6.59
C ARG A 126 3.29 15.13 5.22
N GLU A 127 4.61 15.23 5.10
CA GLU A 127 5.28 15.56 3.82
C GLU A 127 5.09 14.44 2.79
N ILE A 128 5.22 13.18 3.21
CA ILE A 128 5.00 12.02 2.35
C ILE A 128 3.55 12.00 1.85
N TRP A 129 2.59 12.15 2.77
CA TRP A 129 1.16 12.17 2.45
C TRP A 129 0.82 13.25 1.43
N GLN A 130 1.19 14.50 1.72
CA GLN A 130 0.93 15.64 0.84
C GLN A 130 1.58 15.46 -0.54
N TYR A 131 2.82 14.94 -0.60
CA TYR A 131 3.49 14.67 -1.87
C TYR A 131 2.69 13.70 -2.75
N HIS A 132 2.20 12.60 -2.18
CA HIS A 132 1.48 11.58 -2.93
C HIS A 132 0.06 12.00 -3.29
N VAL A 133 -0.68 12.68 -2.41
CA VAL A 133 -2.02 13.20 -2.71
C VAL A 133 -1.98 14.28 -3.79
N ARG A 134 -1.06 15.24 -3.71
CA ARG A 134 -0.86 16.26 -4.76
C ARG A 134 -0.36 15.66 -6.08
N GLY A 135 0.15 14.43 -6.03
CA GLY A 135 0.71 13.71 -7.17
C GLY A 135 -0.28 12.95 -8.05
N LYS A 136 -1.57 12.84 -7.69
CA LYS A 136 -2.56 12.00 -8.40
C LYS A 136 -2.55 12.15 -9.91
N GLN A 137 -2.55 13.38 -10.41
CA GLN A 137 -2.59 13.67 -11.84
C GLN A 137 -1.34 13.18 -12.59
N ARG A 138 -0.17 13.14 -11.94
CA ARG A 138 1.08 12.62 -12.53
C ARG A 138 1.04 11.09 -12.73
N ARG A 139 0.10 10.39 -12.09
CA ARG A 139 -0.07 8.93 -12.16
C ARG A 139 -1.10 8.47 -13.19
N ILE A 140 -1.82 9.41 -13.82
CA ILE A 140 -2.74 9.09 -14.90
C ILE A 140 -1.90 8.70 -16.13
N SER A 141 -2.10 7.47 -16.61
CA SER A 141 -1.38 6.96 -17.79
C SER A 141 -1.68 7.81 -19.02
N LEU A 142 -0.73 7.88 -19.97
CA LEU A 142 -0.95 8.52 -21.28
C LEU A 142 -2.12 7.90 -22.07
N GLU A 143 -2.47 6.65 -21.74
CA GLU A 143 -3.60 5.94 -22.33
C GLU A 143 -4.96 6.32 -21.73
N LEU A 144 -4.96 7.04 -20.59
CA LEU A 144 -6.16 7.52 -19.92
C LEU A 144 -6.28 9.04 -20.14
N PRO A 145 -7.34 9.53 -20.79
CA PRO A 145 -7.50 10.95 -21.02
C PRO A 145 -7.82 11.68 -19.71
N VAL A 146 -6.93 12.59 -19.30
CA VAL A 146 -6.97 13.32 -18.02
C VAL A 146 -8.25 14.14 -17.84
N GLU A 147 -8.94 14.47 -18.93
CA GLU A 147 -10.21 15.17 -18.91
C GLU A 147 -11.35 14.35 -18.30
N TYR A 148 -11.23 13.01 -18.30
CA TYR A 148 -12.25 12.10 -17.77
C TYR A 148 -11.88 11.49 -16.42
N PHE A 149 -10.60 11.58 -16.01
CA PHE A 149 -10.08 10.89 -14.85
C PHE A 149 -9.54 11.85 -13.78
N ALA A 150 -10.10 11.76 -12.57
CA ALA A 150 -9.63 12.49 -11.39
C ALA A 150 -8.32 11.90 -10.83
N THR A 151 -8.18 10.58 -10.92
CA THR A 151 -7.01 9.81 -10.50
C THR A 151 -6.76 8.67 -11.50
N ARG A 152 -5.68 7.89 -11.32
CA ARG A 152 -5.41 6.70 -12.15
C ARG A 152 -6.58 5.69 -12.19
N PHE A 153 -7.39 5.62 -11.14
CA PHE A 153 -8.45 4.62 -10.99
C PHE A 153 -9.85 5.21 -10.83
N HIS A 154 -9.97 6.54 -10.77
CA HIS A 154 -11.23 7.23 -10.49
C HIS A 154 -11.60 8.21 -11.60
N ALA A 155 -12.77 7.99 -12.22
CA ALA A 155 -13.34 8.90 -13.20
C ALA A 155 -14.10 10.06 -12.53
N TYR A 156 -14.12 11.24 -13.15
CA TYR A 156 -14.93 12.35 -12.65
C TYR A 156 -16.42 11.98 -12.59
N GLY A 157 -17.12 12.45 -11.54
CA GLY A 157 -18.57 12.26 -11.38
C GLY A 157 -19.02 10.85 -10.97
N ARG A 158 -18.10 9.91 -10.72
CA ARG A 158 -18.42 8.53 -10.29
C ARG A 158 -18.97 8.45 -8.86
N GLY A 159 -18.89 9.54 -8.10
CA GLY A 159 -19.26 9.59 -6.68
C GLY A 159 -18.22 8.92 -5.78
N ASP A 160 -18.39 9.04 -4.47
CA ASP A 160 -17.44 8.50 -3.51
C ASP A 160 -17.39 6.95 -3.57
N PRO A 161 -16.23 6.35 -3.91
CA PRO A 161 -16.13 4.89 -4.03
C PRO A 161 -16.35 4.17 -2.69
N ARG A 162 -16.25 4.87 -1.56
CA ARG A 162 -16.48 4.35 -0.20
C ARG A 162 -17.96 4.24 0.13
N LEU A 163 -18.83 4.95 -0.60
CA LEU A 163 -20.28 4.97 -0.40
C LEU A 163 -21.03 4.09 -1.43
N ASP A 164 -20.30 3.49 -2.37
CA ASP A 164 -20.88 2.65 -3.43
C ASP A 164 -21.36 1.29 -2.89
N THR A 165 -22.61 1.27 -2.42
CA THR A 165 -23.32 0.07 -1.97
C THR A 165 -23.90 -0.77 -3.12
N THR A 166 -23.73 -0.32 -4.37
CA THR A 166 -24.43 -0.89 -5.53
C THR A 166 -23.60 -1.90 -6.33
N ARG A 167 -22.30 -2.05 -6.01
CA ARG A 167 -21.43 -3.04 -6.66
C ARG A 167 -21.96 -4.45 -6.40
N THR A 168 -22.46 -5.08 -7.45
CA THR A 168 -22.77 -6.51 -7.47
C THR A 168 -21.44 -7.26 -7.42
N TYR A 169 -21.12 -7.87 -6.29
CA TYR A 169 -19.95 -8.73 -6.16
C TYR A 169 -20.26 -10.02 -6.93
N VAL A 170 -19.58 -10.19 -8.08
CA VAL A 170 -19.67 -11.41 -8.91
C VAL A 170 -18.64 -12.42 -8.43
#